data_AF-A0A1C6VWJ6-F1
#
_entry.id   AF-A0A1C6VWJ6-F1
#
_cell.length_a   1.000
_cell.length_b   1.000
_cell.length_c   1.000
_cell.angle_alpha   90.00
_cell.angle_beta   90.00
_cell.angle_gamma   90.00
#
_symmetry.space_group_name_H-M   'P 1'
#
loop_
_entity.id
_entity.type
_entity.pdbx_description
1 polymer ?
#
loop_
_entity_poly.entity_id
_entity_poly.type
_entity_poly.pdbx_seq_one_letter_code
_entity_poly.pdbx_strand_id
1 'polypeptide(L)'
;MVHVEKVDVPERPSRGAWASVWLAFSAGIAASLAANIAHAGAGAVARAVAGWAPLALLLCSEVMTRVPPPRHTWLRRVQIASTVIVAGVAALASYRHMKGLALEYGEDGLTASTLPLSVDGLVVVASIGLVVLSQQRREADAAERAAALARAAEREAFLASVAAAPVPPPPVPVPKPGPEPVPPAAVPECEPVPRADEPEHVPVPLPDPEPEPLPLPPDPEPVPQSARVPLPSLDVVVPPEPWPAQQPVPPPDPVPPDTADENAAARKVWRDSLAAGEPLTGKALGDRFKRSERWGRNRIKEARGELQAEQEAGGGVAGETDQQEARVPVGAGVE
;
A
#
# COMPACT_ATOMS: atom_id res chain seq x y z
N MET A 1 14.97 -9.22 -49.10
CA MET A 1 14.91 -9.41 -47.63
C MET A 1 14.32 -8.13 -47.04
N VAL A 2 13.04 -8.15 -46.67
CA VAL A 2 12.41 -7.02 -45.99
C VAL A 2 12.90 -7.07 -44.54
N HIS A 3 13.65 -6.05 -44.11
CA HIS A 3 13.93 -5.85 -42.69
C HIS A 3 12.59 -5.59 -42.01
N VAL A 4 12.05 -6.62 -41.36
CA VAL A 4 10.97 -6.45 -40.39
C VAL A 4 11.62 -5.76 -39.21
N GLU A 5 11.48 -4.44 -39.18
CA GLU A 5 11.80 -3.63 -38.00
C GLU A 5 11.01 -4.23 -36.83
N LYS A 6 11.75 -4.86 -35.91
CA LYS A 6 11.17 -5.47 -34.72
C LYS A 6 10.58 -4.32 -33.93
N VAL A 7 9.26 -4.17 -33.97
CA VAL A 7 8.55 -3.19 -33.14
C VAL A 7 8.90 -3.51 -31.69
N ASP A 8 9.69 -2.64 -31.07
CA ASP A 8 10.13 -2.79 -29.70
C ASP A 8 8.91 -2.59 -28.79
N VAL A 9 8.29 -3.69 -28.38
CA VAL A 9 7.12 -3.64 -27.49
C VAL A 9 7.65 -3.39 -26.09
N PRO A 10 7.18 -2.33 -25.38
CA PRO A 10 7.65 -2.04 -24.04
C PRO A 10 7.41 -3.24 -23.10
N GLU A 11 8.46 -3.63 -22.37
CA GLU A 11 8.40 -4.75 -21.45
C GLU A 11 7.43 -4.48 -20.29
N ARG A 12 6.63 -5.50 -19.95
CA ARG A 12 5.73 -5.42 -18.79
C ARG A 12 6.52 -5.56 -17.49
N PRO A 13 6.14 -4.82 -16.44
CA PRO A 13 6.74 -5.00 -15.13
C PRO A 13 6.55 -6.43 -14.63
N SER A 14 7.59 -7.03 -14.06
CA SER A 14 7.53 -8.39 -13.54
C SER A 14 6.56 -8.48 -12.36
N ARG A 15 5.84 -9.61 -12.24
CA ARG A 15 4.93 -9.85 -11.12
C ARG A 15 5.65 -9.77 -9.76
N GLY A 16 6.90 -10.21 -9.72
CA GLY A 16 7.75 -10.14 -8.53
C GLY A 16 8.08 -8.70 -8.12
N ALA A 17 8.46 -7.84 -9.06
CA ALA A 17 8.75 -6.43 -8.77
C ALA A 17 7.49 -5.68 -8.31
N TRP A 18 6.33 -5.97 -8.92
CA TRP A 18 5.07 -5.39 -8.50
C TRP A 18 4.69 -5.82 -7.06
N ALA A 19 4.83 -7.11 -6.75
CA ALA A 19 4.55 -7.63 -5.42
C ALA A 19 5.51 -7.07 -4.36
N SER A 20 6.82 -7.02 -4.64
CA SER A 20 7.81 -6.53 -3.68
C SER A 20 7.59 -5.07 -3.31
N VAL A 21 7.30 -4.21 -4.30
CA VAL A 21 7.03 -2.80 -4.08
C VAL A 21 5.75 -2.60 -3.25
N TRP A 22 4.68 -3.35 -3.55
CA TRP A 22 3.45 -3.29 -2.76
C TRP A 22 3.62 -3.79 -1.32
N LEU A 23 4.39 -4.86 -1.13
CA LEU A 23 4.72 -5.39 0.19
C LEU A 23 5.51 -4.36 1.00
N ALA A 24 6.54 -3.76 0.41
CA ALA A 24 7.34 -2.71 1.05
C ALA A 24 6.48 -1.49 1.45
N PHE A 25 5.65 -0.99 0.52
CA PHE A 25 4.76 0.15 0.76
C PHE A 25 3.76 -0.14 1.90
N SER A 26 3.10 -1.31 1.84
CA SER A 26 2.10 -1.70 2.83
C SER A 26 2.71 -1.97 4.20
N ALA A 27 3.91 -2.57 4.26
CA ALA A 27 4.65 -2.78 5.50
C ALA A 27 5.00 -1.44 6.17
N GLY A 28 5.47 -0.44 5.41
CA GLY A 28 5.78 0.88 5.95
C GLY A 28 4.55 1.60 6.51
N ILE A 29 3.42 1.56 5.78
CA ILE A 29 2.14 2.10 6.27
C ILE A 29 1.68 1.38 7.54
N ALA A 30 1.72 0.04 7.55
CA ALA A 30 1.29 -0.75 8.70
C ALA A 30 2.13 -0.46 9.95
N ALA A 31 3.46 -0.33 9.81
CA ALA A 31 4.36 0.02 10.89
C ALA A 31 4.04 1.42 11.47
N SER A 32 3.81 2.41 10.60
CA SER A 32 3.42 3.77 11.01
C SER A 32 2.07 3.79 11.76
N LEU A 33 1.06 3.09 11.26
CA LEU A 33 -0.23 2.99 11.96
C LEU A 33 -0.12 2.26 13.30
N ALA A 34 0.63 1.15 13.35
CA ALA A 34 0.81 0.37 14.56
C ALA A 34 1.45 1.22 15.67
N ALA A 35 2.47 2.00 15.34
CA ALA A 35 3.11 2.89 16.30
C ALA A 35 2.19 4.04 16.77
N ASN A 36 1.40 4.62 15.86
CA ASN A 36 0.43 5.66 16.22
C ASN A 36 -0.64 5.12 17.19
N ILE A 37 -1.08 3.87 17.01
CA ILE A 37 -2.08 3.23 17.88
C ILE A 37 -1.46 2.76 19.21
N ALA A 38 -0.22 2.27 19.18
CA ALA A 38 0.50 1.78 20.35
C ALA A 38 0.79 2.90 21.36
N HIS A 39 1.14 4.09 20.87
CA HIS A 39 1.39 5.25 21.72
C HIS A 39 0.10 5.87 22.32
N ALA A 40 -1.06 5.59 21.72
CA ALA A 40 -2.34 6.04 22.25
C ALA A 40 -2.78 5.13 23.41
N GLY A 41 -2.84 5.68 24.62
CA GLY A 41 -3.26 4.97 25.84
C GLY A 41 -4.62 4.26 25.72
N ALA A 42 -5.01 3.51 26.77
CA ALA A 42 -6.08 2.52 26.71
C ALA A 42 -7.49 3.02 26.27
N GLY A 43 -7.76 4.33 26.26
CA GLY A 43 -9.07 4.89 25.90
C GLY A 43 -9.35 4.91 24.39
N ALA A 44 -10.56 4.50 23.99
CA ALA A 44 -11.02 4.54 22.59
C ALA A 44 -10.97 5.95 21.98
N VAL A 45 -11.29 6.99 22.78
CA VAL A 45 -11.24 8.39 22.35
C VAL A 45 -9.80 8.84 22.09
N ALA A 46 -8.84 8.44 22.92
CA ALA A 46 -7.43 8.77 22.72
C ALA A 46 -6.87 8.13 21.43
N ARG A 47 -7.27 6.89 21.12
CA ARG A 47 -6.93 6.23 19.85
C ARG A 47 -7.58 6.90 18.64
N ALA A 48 -8.84 7.32 18.76
CA ALA A 48 -9.52 8.06 17.69
C ALA A 48 -8.85 9.40 17.39
N VAL A 49 -8.46 10.14 18.45
CA VAL A 49 -7.74 11.43 18.31
C VAL A 49 -6.34 11.21 17.73
N ALA A 50 -5.61 10.17 18.18
CA ALA A 50 -4.30 9.83 17.61
C ALA A 50 -4.37 9.37 16.14
N GLY A 51 -5.43 8.65 15.78
CA GLY A 51 -5.72 8.21 14.41
C GLY A 51 -6.23 9.32 13.48
N TRP A 52 -6.58 10.49 14.02
CA TRP A 52 -7.12 11.59 13.24
C TRP A 52 -6.14 12.10 12.19
N ALA A 53 -4.85 12.24 12.53
CA ALA A 53 -3.83 12.73 11.62
C ALA A 53 -3.70 11.88 10.33
N PRO A 54 -3.52 10.54 10.40
CA PRO A 54 -3.49 9.71 9.19
C PRO A 54 -4.84 9.65 8.47
N LEU A 55 -5.96 9.74 9.18
CA LEU A 55 -7.29 9.76 8.57
C LEU A 55 -7.54 11.05 7.77
N ALA A 56 -7.17 12.20 8.31
CA ALA A 56 -7.26 13.48 7.62
C ALA A 56 -6.39 13.50 6.35
N LEU A 57 -5.20 12.89 6.40
CA LEU A 57 -4.33 12.71 5.22
C LEU A 57 -5.01 11.86 4.15
N LEU A 58 -5.62 10.73 4.53
CA LEU A 58 -6.33 9.84 3.61
C LEU A 58 -7.52 10.55 2.95
N LEU A 59 -8.29 11.34 3.72
CA LEU A 59 -9.37 12.14 3.16
C LEU A 59 -8.83 13.21 2.19
N CYS A 60 -7.73 13.87 2.52
CA CYS A 60 -7.09 14.83 1.62
C CYS A 60 -6.63 14.17 0.31
N SER A 61 -6.04 12.98 0.39
CA SER A 61 -5.58 12.26 -0.82
C SER A 61 -6.75 11.78 -1.67
N GLU A 62 -7.84 11.32 -1.05
CA GLU A 62 -9.06 10.92 -1.74
C GLU A 62 -9.72 12.10 -2.46
N VAL A 63 -9.81 13.25 -1.78
CA VAL A 63 -10.28 14.50 -2.41
C VAL A 63 -9.38 14.88 -3.59
N MET A 64 -8.07 14.74 -3.45
CA MET A 64 -7.12 15.11 -4.48
C MET A 64 -7.15 14.19 -5.72
N THR A 65 -7.50 12.92 -5.53
CA THR A 65 -7.54 11.93 -6.63
C THR A 65 -8.91 11.83 -7.29
N ARG A 66 -10.01 12.09 -6.56
CA ARG A 66 -11.37 11.93 -7.08
C ARG A 66 -12.04 13.23 -7.52
N VAL A 67 -11.67 14.37 -6.93
CA VAL A 67 -12.28 15.65 -7.30
C VAL A 67 -11.53 16.23 -8.50
N PRO A 68 -12.23 16.63 -9.58
CA PRO A 68 -11.61 17.27 -10.74
C PRO A 68 -10.79 18.50 -10.31
N PRO A 69 -9.58 18.70 -10.87
CA PRO A 69 -8.73 19.79 -10.45
C PRO A 69 -9.37 21.15 -10.78
N PRO A 70 -9.15 22.18 -9.93
CA PRO A 70 -9.64 23.52 -10.20
C PRO A 70 -9.13 24.04 -11.55
N ARG A 71 -10.00 24.70 -12.33
CA ARG A 71 -9.62 25.32 -13.62
C ARG A 71 -8.54 26.39 -13.46
N HIS A 72 -8.57 27.12 -12.34
CA HIS A 72 -7.58 28.17 -12.05
C HIS A 72 -6.32 27.58 -11.40
N THR A 73 -5.16 27.83 -12.02
CA THR A 73 -3.86 27.32 -11.55
C THR A 73 -3.53 27.76 -10.12
N TRP A 74 -3.93 28.98 -9.71
CA TRP A 74 -3.71 29.44 -8.34
C TRP A 74 -4.51 28.61 -7.32
N LEU A 75 -5.80 28.34 -7.56
CA LEU A 75 -6.60 27.48 -6.68
C LEU A 75 -6.00 26.08 -6.58
N ARG A 76 -5.50 25.52 -7.69
CA ARG A 76 -4.77 24.25 -7.68
C ARG A 76 -3.50 24.32 -6.83
N ARG A 77 -2.73 25.41 -6.93
CA ARG A 77 -1.53 25.63 -6.09
C ARG A 77 -1.90 25.73 -4.61
N VAL A 78 -2.96 26.44 -4.27
CA VAL A 78 -3.46 26.55 -2.89
C VAL A 78 -3.89 25.18 -2.37
N GLN A 79 -4.65 24.42 -3.16
CA GLN A 79 -5.06 23.05 -2.80
C GLN A 79 -3.84 22.16 -2.54
N ILE A 80 -2.87 22.14 -3.46
CA ILE A 80 -1.62 21.37 -3.29
C ILE A 80 -0.88 21.81 -2.02
N ALA A 81 -0.71 23.12 -1.81
CA ALA A 81 -0.01 23.65 -0.65
C ALA A 81 -0.70 23.26 0.65
N SER A 82 -2.04 23.37 0.72
CA SER A 82 -2.82 22.94 1.87
C SER A 82 -2.67 21.44 2.16
N THR A 83 -2.73 20.59 1.12
CA THR A 83 -2.50 19.15 1.26
C THR A 83 -1.09 18.85 1.77
N VAL A 84 -0.06 19.53 1.25
CA VAL A 84 1.33 19.37 1.69
C VAL A 84 1.51 19.79 3.15
N ILE A 85 0.86 20.89 3.58
CA ILE A 85 0.91 21.34 4.97
C ILE A 85 0.26 20.30 5.90
N VAL A 86 -0.94 19.82 5.56
CA VAL A 86 -1.64 18.78 6.34
C VAL A 86 -0.78 17.52 6.42
N ALA A 87 -0.17 17.12 5.31
CA ALA A 87 0.74 15.98 5.28
C ALA A 87 1.98 16.18 6.17
N GLY A 88 2.59 17.36 6.15
CA GLY A 88 3.73 17.69 7.00
C GLY A 88 3.38 17.65 8.50
N VAL A 89 2.21 18.16 8.89
CA VAL A 89 1.73 18.12 10.28
C VAL A 89 1.46 16.68 10.72
N ALA A 90 0.78 15.88 9.87
CA ALA A 90 0.50 14.48 10.15
C ALA A 90 1.79 13.65 10.28
N ALA A 91 2.76 13.88 9.39
CA ALA A 91 4.07 13.24 9.45
C ALA A 91 4.83 13.59 10.73
N LEU A 92 4.85 14.88 11.12
CA LEU A 92 5.52 15.30 12.35
C LEU A 92 4.88 14.69 13.61
N ALA A 93 3.55 14.62 13.66
CA ALA A 93 2.84 13.97 14.76
C ALA A 93 3.19 12.47 14.83
N SER A 94 3.15 11.77 13.69
CA SER A 94 3.48 10.35 13.62
C SER A 94 4.93 10.06 13.98
N TYR A 95 5.87 10.90 13.51
CA TYR A 95 7.28 10.82 13.88
C TYR A 95 7.49 10.92 15.39
N ARG A 96 6.80 11.87 16.05
CA ARG A 96 6.90 12.04 17.50
C ARG A 96 6.35 10.84 18.27
N HIS A 97 5.24 10.27 17.83
CA HIS A 97 4.67 9.08 18.49
C HIS A 97 5.57 7.85 18.33
N MET A 98 6.09 7.60 17.11
CA MET A 98 7.04 6.50 16.88
C MET A 98 8.33 6.67 17.70
N LYS A 99 8.89 7.88 17.71
CA LYS A 99 10.09 8.17 18.51
C LYS A 99 9.81 8.03 20.01
N GLY A 100 8.66 8.49 20.48
CA GLY A 100 8.23 8.34 21.87
C GLY A 100 8.15 6.87 22.27
N LEU A 101 7.51 6.05 21.44
CA LEU A 101 7.43 4.60 21.63
C LEU A 101 8.82 3.96 21.69
N ALA A 102 9.72 4.27 20.75
CA ALA A 102 11.07 3.70 20.76
C ALA A 102 11.83 4.05 22.05
N LEU A 103 11.71 5.29 22.53
CA LEU A 103 12.29 5.71 23.81
C LEU A 103 11.68 4.96 25.01
N GLU A 104 10.37 4.70 25.00
CA GLU A 104 9.68 3.93 26.04
C GLU A 104 10.17 2.47 26.10
N TYR A 105 10.58 1.89 24.96
CA TYR A 105 11.18 0.55 24.89
C TYR A 105 12.69 0.53 25.23
N GLY A 106 13.28 1.66 25.62
CA GLY A 106 14.66 1.76 26.05
C GLY A 106 15.68 1.97 24.94
N GLU A 107 15.23 2.28 23.71
CA GLU A 107 16.14 2.65 22.62
C GLU A 107 16.81 4.00 22.88
N ASP A 108 18.08 4.13 22.48
CA ASP A 108 18.81 5.38 22.63
C ASP A 108 18.22 6.49 21.75
N GLY A 109 18.47 7.75 22.11
CA GLY A 109 17.85 8.90 21.45
C GLY A 109 18.17 9.03 19.95
N LEU A 110 19.30 8.47 19.49
CA LEU A 110 19.66 8.44 18.08
C LEU A 110 18.91 7.31 17.37
N THR A 111 18.92 6.09 17.91
CA THR A 111 18.20 4.94 17.33
C THR A 111 16.69 5.17 17.31
N ALA A 112 16.12 5.71 18.38
CA ALA A 112 14.72 6.12 18.42
C ALA A 112 14.35 7.19 17.37
N SER A 113 15.33 7.98 16.91
CA SER A 113 15.12 9.02 15.90
C SER A 113 15.30 8.53 14.46
N THR A 114 16.09 7.47 14.24
CA THR A 114 16.36 6.89 12.93
C THR A 114 15.36 5.80 12.56
N LEU A 115 14.77 5.12 13.53
CA LEU A 115 13.73 4.11 13.31
C LEU A 115 12.56 4.64 12.44
N PRO A 116 11.90 5.76 12.77
CA PRO A 116 10.82 6.31 11.94
C PRO A 116 11.31 6.71 10.54
N LEU A 117 12.55 7.23 10.45
CA LEU A 117 13.13 7.69 9.20
C LEU A 117 13.38 6.53 8.22
N SER A 118 13.73 5.35 8.73
CA SER A 118 13.92 4.16 7.89
C SER A 118 12.60 3.66 7.30
N VAL A 119 11.51 3.72 8.07
CA VAL A 119 10.15 3.41 7.62
C VAL A 119 9.71 4.40 6.53
N ASP A 120 9.92 5.69 6.74
CA ASP A 120 9.60 6.72 5.74
C ASP A 120 10.42 6.54 4.46
N GLY A 121 11.71 6.22 4.60
CA GLY A 121 12.60 5.91 3.48
C GLY A 121 12.09 4.72 2.66
N LEU A 122 11.63 3.66 3.33
CA LEU A 122 11.01 2.50 2.67
C LEU A 122 9.76 2.90 1.89
N VAL A 123 8.88 3.70 2.48
CA VAL A 123 7.65 4.18 1.84
C VAL A 123 7.96 5.05 0.62
N VAL A 124 8.97 5.93 0.70
CA VAL A 124 9.39 6.78 -0.43
C VAL A 124 9.95 5.93 -1.57
N VAL A 125 10.87 5.01 -1.27
CA VAL A 125 11.46 4.10 -2.28
C VAL A 125 10.38 3.25 -2.94
N ALA A 126 9.45 2.69 -2.16
CA ALA A 126 8.34 1.92 -2.68
C ALA A 126 7.38 2.78 -3.53
N SER A 127 7.09 4.02 -3.11
CA SER A 127 6.24 4.96 -3.88
C SER A 127 6.83 5.28 -5.25
N ILE A 128 8.14 5.56 -5.31
CA ILE A 128 8.85 5.78 -6.58
C ILE A 128 8.77 4.51 -7.45
N GLY A 129 9.00 3.34 -6.86
CA GLY A 129 8.83 2.05 -7.54
C GLY A 129 7.42 1.86 -8.12
N LEU A 130 6.37 2.20 -7.38
CA LEU A 130 4.98 2.11 -7.86
C LEU A 130 4.75 3.03 -9.05
N VAL A 131 5.29 4.25 -9.02
CA VAL A 131 5.17 5.20 -10.14
C VAL A 131 5.84 4.65 -11.39
N VAL A 132 7.09 4.18 -11.28
CA VAL A 132 7.85 3.63 -12.41
C VAL A 132 7.15 2.40 -12.99
N LEU A 133 6.75 1.43 -12.14
CA LEU A 133 6.06 0.23 -12.60
C LEU A 133 4.66 0.55 -13.17
N SER A 134 3.97 1.58 -12.64
CA SER A 134 2.69 2.04 -13.20
C SER A 134 2.87 2.67 -14.59
N GLN A 135 3.93 3.44 -14.81
CA GLN A 135 4.24 4.03 -16.11
C GLN A 135 4.53 2.94 -17.14
N GLN A 136 5.44 2.00 -16.83
CA GLN A 136 5.74 0.86 -17.70
C GLN A 136 4.49 0.05 -18.07
N ARG A 137 3.61 -0.21 -17.09
CA ARG A 137 2.35 -0.91 -17.34
C ARG A 137 1.42 -0.13 -18.26
N ARG A 138 1.30 1.19 -18.09
CA ARG A 138 0.48 2.05 -18.96
C ARG A 138 1.02 2.09 -20.38
N GLU A 139 2.33 2.13 -20.56
CA GLU A 139 3.00 2.09 -21.86
C GLU A 139 2.79 0.75 -22.56
N ALA A 140 2.94 -0.36 -21.83
CA ALA A 140 2.62 -1.70 -22.34
C ALA A 140 1.14 -1.83 -22.76
N ASP A 141 0.21 -1.39 -21.91
CA ASP A 141 -1.23 -1.43 -22.21
C ASP A 141 -1.59 -0.52 -23.40
N ALA A 142 -0.92 0.62 -23.56
CA ALA A 142 -1.10 1.51 -24.71
C ALA A 142 -0.56 0.91 -26.01
N ALA A 143 0.61 0.27 -25.96
CA ALA A 143 1.21 -0.44 -27.09
C ALA A 143 0.34 -1.61 -27.56
N GLU A 144 -0.21 -2.39 -26.62
CA GLU A 144 -1.13 -3.49 -26.93
C GLU A 144 -2.42 -3.00 -27.60
N ARG A 145 -2.99 -1.89 -27.10
CA ARG A 145 -4.18 -1.27 -27.72
C ARG A 145 -3.86 -0.74 -29.12
N ALA A 146 -2.72 -0.08 -29.31
CA ALA A 146 -2.30 0.40 -30.61
C ALA A 146 -2.11 -0.75 -31.61
N ALA A 147 -1.46 -1.85 -31.19
CA ALA A 147 -1.31 -3.05 -32.00
C ALA A 147 -2.65 -3.72 -32.32
N ALA A 148 -3.60 -3.74 -31.38
CA ALA A 148 -4.94 -4.26 -31.62
C ALA A 148 -5.71 -3.43 -32.66
N LEU A 149 -5.61 -2.09 -32.58
CA LEU A 149 -6.21 -1.19 -33.57
C LEU A 149 -5.57 -1.33 -34.95
N ALA A 150 -4.24 -1.49 -35.02
CA ALA A 150 -3.54 -1.73 -36.28
C ALA A 150 -3.99 -3.05 -36.95
N ARG A 151 -4.07 -4.15 -36.18
CA ARG A 151 -4.58 -5.43 -36.69
C ARG A 151 -6.04 -5.34 -37.14
N ALA A 152 -6.86 -4.55 -36.46
CA ALA A 152 -8.25 -4.31 -36.86
C ALA A 152 -8.32 -3.54 -38.19
N ALA A 153 -7.51 -2.49 -38.35
CA ALA A 153 -7.41 -1.72 -39.58
C ALA A 153 -6.88 -2.56 -40.76
N GLU A 154 -5.85 -3.39 -40.54
CA GLU A 154 -5.34 -4.33 -41.55
C GLU A 154 -6.41 -5.34 -41.97
N ARG A 155 -7.18 -5.87 -41.01
CA ARG A 155 -8.29 -6.78 -41.29
C ARG A 155 -9.40 -6.08 -42.08
N GLU A 156 -9.74 -4.85 -41.73
CA GLU A 156 -10.72 -4.05 -42.46
C GLU A 156 -10.24 -3.76 -43.89
N ALA A 157 -8.98 -3.36 -44.08
CA ALA A 157 -8.38 -3.16 -45.39
C ALA A 157 -8.36 -4.46 -46.22
N PHE A 158 -8.05 -5.60 -45.60
CA PHE A 158 -8.12 -6.90 -46.26
C PHE A 158 -9.55 -7.23 -46.70
N LEU A 159 -10.54 -7.07 -45.83
CA LEU A 159 -11.95 -7.31 -46.17
C LEU A 159 -12.43 -6.36 -47.29
N ALA A 160 -12.03 -5.09 -47.25
CA ALA A 160 -12.31 -4.13 -48.30
C ALA A 160 -11.67 -4.55 -49.65
N SER A 161 -10.44 -5.08 -49.62
CA SER A 161 -9.76 -5.58 -50.83
C SER A 161 -10.47 -6.81 -51.43
N VAL A 162 -10.96 -7.73 -50.59
CA VAL A 162 -11.71 -8.91 -51.03
C VAL A 162 -13.07 -8.49 -51.62
N ALA A 163 -13.75 -7.51 -51.02
CA ALA A 163 -15.02 -7.00 -51.53
C ALA A 163 -14.87 -6.25 -52.88
N ALA A 164 -13.74 -5.59 -53.10
CA ALA A 164 -13.44 -4.90 -54.35
C ALA A 164 -12.92 -5.83 -55.48
N ALA A 165 -12.63 -7.10 -55.16
CA ALA A 165 -12.18 -8.06 -56.15
C ALA A 165 -13.29 -8.35 -57.18
N PRO A 166 -12.96 -8.42 -58.49
CA PRO A 166 -13.96 -8.71 -59.52
C PRO A 166 -14.61 -10.06 -59.22
N VAL A 167 -15.95 -10.09 -59.23
CA VAL A 167 -16.74 -11.31 -59.07
C VAL A 167 -16.26 -12.32 -60.12
N PRO A 168 -15.77 -13.51 -59.72
CA PRO A 168 -15.37 -14.50 -60.69
C PRO A 168 -16.57 -14.81 -61.59
N PRO A 169 -16.35 -15.01 -62.90
CA PRO A 169 -17.44 -15.38 -63.79
C PRO A 169 -18.17 -16.60 -63.19
N PRO A 170 -19.52 -16.66 -63.30
CA PRO A 170 -20.27 -17.78 -62.75
C PRO A 170 -19.62 -19.08 -63.22
N PRO A 171 -19.44 -20.08 -62.33
CA PRO A 171 -18.80 -21.33 -62.72
C PRO A 171 -19.57 -21.87 -63.92
N VAL A 172 -18.87 -21.98 -65.05
CA VAL A 172 -19.42 -22.65 -66.22
C VAL A 172 -19.85 -24.03 -65.74
N PRO A 173 -21.12 -24.45 -65.92
CA PRO A 173 -21.56 -25.77 -65.51
C PRO A 173 -20.73 -26.79 -66.27
N VAL A 174 -19.70 -27.34 -65.62
CA VAL A 174 -19.03 -28.53 -66.11
C VAL A 174 -20.09 -29.63 -66.05
N PRO A 175 -20.44 -30.27 -67.18
CA PRO A 175 -21.36 -31.39 -67.14
C PRO A 175 -20.78 -32.44 -66.20
N LYS A 176 -21.53 -32.80 -65.15
CA LYS A 176 -21.22 -33.96 -64.32
C LYS A 176 -21.02 -35.15 -65.29
N PRO A 177 -19.93 -35.93 -65.18
CA PRO A 177 -19.79 -37.14 -65.95
C PRO A 177 -21.04 -38.01 -65.70
N GLY A 178 -21.71 -38.42 -66.78
CA GLY A 178 -22.83 -39.35 -66.69
C GLY A 178 -22.36 -40.67 -66.04
N PRO A 179 -23.26 -41.41 -65.39
CA PRO A 179 -22.91 -42.70 -64.81
C PRO A 179 -22.38 -43.63 -65.90
N GLU A 180 -21.16 -44.14 -65.70
CA GLU A 180 -20.55 -45.17 -66.52
C GLU A 180 -21.40 -46.47 -66.42
N PRO A 181 -21.54 -47.28 -67.49
CA PRO A 181 -22.36 -48.48 -67.45
C PRO A 181 -21.72 -49.52 -66.52
N VAL A 182 -22.41 -49.85 -65.44
CA VAL A 182 -22.05 -50.99 -64.57
C VAL A 182 -22.37 -52.30 -65.34
N PRO A 183 -21.41 -53.24 -65.48
CA PRO A 183 -21.69 -54.56 -66.07
C PRO A 183 -22.61 -55.39 -65.16
N PRO A 184 -23.40 -56.34 -65.72
CA PRO A 184 -24.48 -57.00 -65.00
C PRO A 184 -23.98 -57.84 -63.82
N ALA A 185 -24.67 -57.67 -62.69
CA ALA A 185 -24.49 -58.42 -61.47
C ALA A 185 -24.77 -59.92 -61.68
N ALA A 186 -23.81 -60.77 -61.33
CA ALA A 186 -24.07 -62.15 -60.97
C ALA A 186 -24.56 -62.17 -59.53
N VAL A 187 -25.75 -62.75 -59.31
CA VAL A 187 -26.35 -63.01 -58.01
C VAL A 187 -25.52 -64.03 -57.22
N PRO A 188 -25.36 -63.80 -55.91
CA PRO A 188 -25.52 -64.89 -54.95
C PRO A 188 -26.55 -64.54 -53.86
N GLU A 189 -27.51 -65.45 -53.76
CA GLU A 189 -28.30 -65.92 -52.61
C GLU A 189 -28.45 -65.10 -51.31
N CYS A 190 -29.72 -64.99 -50.89
CA CYS A 190 -30.15 -64.52 -49.59
C CYS A 190 -29.88 -65.57 -48.49
N GLU A 191 -29.34 -65.11 -47.34
CA GLU A 191 -29.56 -65.76 -46.04
C GLU A 191 -30.04 -64.72 -45.00
N PRO A 192 -30.79 -65.16 -43.97
CA PRO A 192 -31.86 -64.37 -43.35
C PRO A 192 -31.40 -63.51 -42.17
N VAL A 193 -32.18 -62.45 -41.93
CA VAL A 193 -32.02 -61.47 -40.84
C VAL A 193 -32.28 -62.10 -39.46
N PRO A 194 -31.39 -61.93 -38.46
CA PRO A 194 -31.75 -62.07 -37.05
C PRO A 194 -32.09 -60.73 -36.41
N ARG A 195 -32.95 -60.85 -35.42
CA ARG A 195 -33.74 -59.86 -34.69
C ARG A 195 -32.88 -58.99 -33.75
N ALA A 196 -33.40 -57.79 -33.47
CA ALA A 196 -32.88 -56.87 -32.46
C ALA A 196 -32.90 -57.49 -31.05
N ASP A 197 -31.73 -57.54 -30.41
CA ASP A 197 -31.54 -57.68 -28.96
C ASP A 197 -30.36 -56.77 -28.52
N GLU A 198 -30.68 -55.83 -27.63
CA GLU A 198 -29.83 -55.16 -26.61
C GLU A 198 -28.49 -54.44 -26.95
N PRO A 199 -28.03 -53.49 -26.10
CA PRO A 199 -27.15 -52.40 -26.52
C PRO A 199 -25.67 -52.83 -26.51
N GLU A 200 -25.09 -53.02 -27.69
CA GLU A 200 -23.66 -53.25 -27.83
C GLU A 200 -22.84 -51.96 -27.68
N HIS A 201 -21.78 -52.10 -26.89
CA HIS A 201 -20.70 -51.18 -26.55
C HIS A 201 -20.36 -50.15 -27.65
N VAL A 202 -20.40 -48.87 -27.29
CA VAL A 202 -19.69 -47.81 -28.02
C VAL A 202 -18.20 -48.15 -28.01
N PRO A 203 -17.53 -48.29 -29.17
CA PRO A 203 -16.08 -48.40 -29.19
C PRO A 203 -15.50 -47.09 -28.65
N VAL A 204 -14.76 -47.19 -27.55
CA VAL A 204 -13.92 -46.08 -27.07
C VAL A 204 -13.00 -45.68 -28.23
N PRO A 205 -12.88 -44.38 -28.58
CA PRO A 205 -11.94 -43.94 -29.60
C PRO A 205 -10.55 -44.46 -29.25
N LEU A 206 -9.87 -45.07 -30.22
CA LEU A 206 -8.44 -45.39 -30.09
C LEU A 206 -7.70 -44.09 -29.70
N PRO A 207 -6.80 -44.12 -28.70
CA PRO A 207 -5.96 -42.97 -28.41
C PRO A 207 -5.12 -42.65 -29.65
N ASP A 208 -4.96 -41.34 -29.91
CA ASP A 208 -4.07 -40.83 -30.96
C ASP A 208 -2.69 -41.51 -30.88
N PRO A 209 -2.03 -41.80 -32.03
CA PRO A 209 -0.68 -42.32 -32.01
C PRO A 209 0.23 -41.36 -31.22
N GLU A 210 0.98 -41.91 -30.26
CA GLU A 210 1.92 -41.12 -29.45
C GLU A 210 2.82 -40.28 -30.36
N PRO A 211 3.03 -38.98 -30.04
CA PRO A 211 3.96 -38.16 -30.79
C PRO A 211 5.35 -38.78 -30.70
N GLU A 212 6.08 -38.81 -31.83
CA GLU A 212 7.49 -39.21 -31.83
C GLU A 212 8.24 -38.48 -30.71
N PRO A 213 9.05 -39.18 -29.89
CA PRO A 213 9.78 -38.55 -28.82
C PRO A 213 10.72 -37.50 -29.43
N LEU A 214 10.51 -36.24 -29.04
CA LEU A 214 11.45 -35.17 -29.32
C LEU A 214 12.85 -35.60 -28.88
N PRO A 215 13.91 -35.32 -29.65
CA PRO A 215 15.28 -35.63 -29.25
C PRO A 215 15.53 -35.01 -27.87
N LEU A 216 15.90 -35.86 -26.91
CA LEU A 216 16.26 -35.44 -25.56
C LEU A 216 17.30 -34.30 -25.67
N PRO A 217 17.14 -33.19 -24.92
CA PRO A 217 18.23 -32.23 -24.78
C PRO A 217 19.47 -33.00 -24.30
N PRO A 218 20.68 -32.63 -24.76
CA PRO A 218 21.90 -33.26 -24.25
C PRO A 218 21.90 -33.18 -22.73
N ASP A 219 22.32 -34.26 -22.07
CA ASP A 219 22.43 -34.31 -20.62
C ASP A 219 23.07 -33.01 -20.11
N PRO A 220 22.49 -32.37 -19.09
CA PRO A 220 23.11 -31.18 -18.53
C PRO A 220 24.56 -31.54 -18.21
N GLU A 221 25.50 -30.74 -18.72
CA GLU A 221 26.91 -30.88 -18.31
C GLU A 221 26.92 -31.06 -16.80
N PRO A 222 27.67 -32.04 -16.27
CA PRO A 222 27.67 -32.29 -14.84
C PRO A 222 28.02 -30.99 -14.16
N VAL A 223 27.03 -30.38 -13.50
CA VAL A 223 27.23 -29.20 -12.68
C VAL A 223 28.38 -29.59 -11.78
N PRO A 224 29.52 -28.88 -11.78
CA PRO A 224 30.64 -29.24 -10.94
C PRO A 224 30.08 -29.32 -9.54
N GLN A 225 30.01 -30.55 -8.99
CA GLN A 225 29.59 -30.74 -7.62
C GLN A 225 30.52 -29.85 -6.83
N SER A 226 29.96 -28.78 -6.25
CA SER A 226 30.71 -27.89 -5.38
C SER A 226 31.41 -28.81 -4.41
N ALA A 227 32.73 -28.93 -4.55
CA ALA A 227 33.54 -29.79 -3.71
C ALA A 227 33.08 -29.48 -2.29
N ARG A 228 32.51 -30.46 -1.59
CA ARG A 228 32.15 -30.27 -0.19
C ARG A 228 33.46 -29.91 0.47
N VAL A 229 33.65 -28.62 0.75
CA VAL A 229 34.73 -28.16 1.59
C VAL A 229 34.56 -28.98 2.85
N PRO A 230 35.52 -29.84 3.23
CA PRO A 230 35.43 -30.51 4.51
C PRO A 230 35.34 -29.39 5.53
N LEU A 231 34.20 -29.28 6.22
CA LEU A 231 34.14 -28.39 7.38
C LEU A 231 35.31 -28.81 8.27
N PRO A 232 36.18 -27.88 8.69
CA PRO A 232 37.21 -28.22 9.65
C PRO A 232 36.49 -28.85 10.85
N SER A 233 36.94 -30.03 11.25
CA SER A 233 36.48 -30.65 12.49
C SER A 233 36.77 -29.64 13.60
N LEU A 234 35.73 -28.96 14.08
CA LEU A 234 35.81 -28.18 15.28
C LEU A 234 36.02 -29.21 16.39
N ASP A 235 37.28 -29.38 16.79
CA ASP A 235 37.58 -29.98 18.07
C ASP A 235 36.76 -29.19 19.10
N VAL A 236 35.82 -29.87 19.75
CA VAL A 236 35.10 -29.30 20.88
C VAL A 236 36.18 -29.02 21.92
N VAL A 237 36.64 -27.78 21.94
CA VAL A 237 37.39 -27.24 23.06
C VAL A 237 36.40 -27.23 24.22
N VAL A 238 36.37 -28.35 24.96
CA VAL A 238 35.81 -28.39 26.30
C VAL A 238 36.60 -27.32 27.05
N PRO A 239 35.97 -26.20 27.47
CA PRO A 239 36.67 -25.16 28.19
C PRO A 239 37.28 -25.80 29.45
N PRO A 240 38.60 -25.74 29.66
CA PRO A 240 39.17 -26.15 30.92
C PRO A 240 38.94 -25.01 31.90
N GLU A 241 37.71 -24.89 32.39
CA GLU A 241 37.27 -24.27 33.65
C GLU A 241 35.78 -23.87 33.58
N PRO A 242 34.99 -24.08 34.65
CA PRO A 242 33.65 -23.54 34.72
C PRO A 242 33.71 -22.00 34.69
N TRP A 243 32.86 -21.41 33.86
CA TRP A 243 32.71 -19.95 33.76
C TRP A 243 32.61 -19.34 35.16
N PRO A 244 33.40 -18.30 35.51
CA PRO A 244 33.30 -17.67 36.81
C PRO A 244 31.85 -17.19 37.00
N ALA A 245 31.29 -17.47 38.19
CA ALA A 245 29.94 -17.06 38.54
C ALA A 245 29.75 -15.58 38.20
N GLN A 246 28.71 -15.27 37.42
CA GLN A 246 28.39 -13.88 37.05
C GLN A 246 28.26 -13.07 38.34
N GLN A 247 29.12 -12.07 38.52
CA GLN A 247 28.96 -11.14 39.63
C GLN A 247 27.59 -10.47 39.47
N PRO A 248 26.77 -10.38 40.54
CA PRO A 248 25.50 -9.68 40.46
C PRO A 248 25.76 -8.26 39.96
N VAL A 249 25.05 -7.90 38.88
CA VAL A 249 25.12 -6.56 38.29
C VAL A 249 24.81 -5.55 39.41
N PRO A 250 25.64 -4.52 39.63
CA PRO A 250 25.31 -3.48 40.60
C PRO A 250 23.93 -2.91 40.26
N PRO A 251 23.10 -2.56 41.26
CA PRO A 251 21.76 -2.03 40.99
C PRO A 251 21.88 -0.86 40.00
N PRO A 252 21.02 -0.79 38.97
CA PRO A 252 21.09 0.27 37.99
C PRO A 252 20.99 1.63 38.70
N ASP A 253 21.81 2.59 38.25
CA ASP A 253 21.72 3.97 38.73
C ASP A 253 20.25 4.43 38.65
N PRO A 254 19.75 5.23 39.62
CA PRO A 254 18.38 5.69 39.61
C PRO A 254 18.09 6.37 38.28
N VAL A 255 17.15 5.80 37.53
CA VAL A 255 16.69 6.33 36.25
C VAL A 255 16.31 7.80 36.46
N PRO A 256 16.92 8.75 35.73
CA PRO A 256 16.52 10.14 35.84
C PRO A 256 15.02 10.25 35.54
N PRO A 257 14.26 11.09 36.27
CA PRO A 257 12.81 11.17 36.10
C PRO A 257 12.47 11.41 34.62
N ASP A 258 11.43 10.74 34.13
CA ASP A 258 10.99 10.87 32.74
C ASP A 258 10.88 12.35 32.38
N THR A 259 11.51 12.74 31.27
CA THR A 259 11.46 14.14 30.81
C THR A 259 10.02 14.62 30.60
N ALA A 260 9.08 13.72 30.31
CA ALA A 260 7.65 14.03 30.25
C ALA A 260 7.08 14.38 31.64
N ASP A 261 7.42 13.61 32.66
CA ASP A 261 7.03 13.87 34.05
C ASP A 261 7.65 15.15 34.60
N GLU A 262 8.93 15.43 34.27
CA GLU A 262 9.61 16.67 34.64
C GLU A 262 8.92 17.89 33.99
N ASN A 263 8.54 17.79 32.71
CA ASN A 263 7.83 18.84 32.01
C ASN A 263 6.42 19.08 32.59
N ALA A 264 5.70 18.01 32.94
CA ALA A 264 4.38 18.10 33.56
C ALA A 264 4.46 18.71 34.96
N ALA A 265 5.45 18.32 35.76
CA ALA A 265 5.74 18.90 37.07
C ALA A 265 6.06 20.40 36.96
N ALA A 266 6.86 20.81 35.97
CA ALA A 266 7.19 22.22 35.75
C ALA A 266 5.96 23.07 35.39
N ARG A 267 5.05 22.55 34.53
CA ARG A 267 3.79 23.25 34.22
C ARG A 267 2.88 23.36 35.44
N LYS A 268 2.78 22.30 36.26
CA LYS A 268 2.02 22.33 37.51
C LYS A 268 2.58 23.36 38.49
N VAL A 269 3.90 23.38 38.72
CA VAL A 269 4.56 24.36 39.61
C VAL A 269 4.30 25.79 39.17
N TRP A 270 4.29 26.05 37.85
CA TRP A 270 3.94 27.37 37.34
C TRP A 270 2.46 27.71 37.57
N ARG A 271 1.52 26.77 37.35
CA ARG A 271 0.09 26.97 37.65
C ARG A 271 -0.16 27.25 39.13
N ASP A 272 0.52 26.53 40.01
CA ASP A 272 0.44 26.74 41.45
C ASP A 272 0.97 28.15 41.84
N SER A 273 2.04 28.62 41.17
CA SER A 273 2.53 30.00 41.36
C SER A 273 1.57 31.07 40.84
N LEU A 274 0.87 30.78 39.74
CA LEU A 274 -0.15 31.67 39.19
C LEU A 274 -1.35 31.77 40.15
N ALA A 275 -1.78 30.65 40.74
CA ALA A 275 -2.85 30.60 41.74
C ALA A 275 -2.46 31.32 43.04
N ALA A 276 -1.18 31.32 43.40
CA ALA A 276 -0.64 32.07 44.53
C ALA A 276 -0.52 33.60 44.27
N GLY A 277 -0.84 34.08 43.07
CA GLY A 277 -0.80 35.50 42.70
C GLY A 277 0.58 36.02 42.28
N GLU A 278 1.62 35.20 42.34
CA GLU A 278 3.00 35.54 41.97
C GLU A 278 3.53 34.57 40.89
N PRO A 279 3.23 34.82 39.60
CA PRO A 279 3.61 33.89 38.54
C PRO A 279 5.14 33.81 38.40
N LEU A 280 5.68 32.60 38.48
CA LEU A 280 7.10 32.35 38.26
C LEU A 280 7.53 32.80 36.85
N THR A 281 8.67 33.47 36.79
CA THR A 281 9.31 33.84 35.51
C THR A 281 9.98 32.61 34.88
N GLY A 282 10.20 32.64 33.57
CA GLY A 282 10.86 31.52 32.87
C GLY A 282 12.27 31.22 33.38
N LYS A 283 12.98 32.22 33.90
CA LYS A 283 14.27 32.05 34.55
C LYS A 283 14.12 31.33 35.90
N ALA A 284 13.24 31.82 36.77
CA ALA A 284 13.01 31.21 38.08
C ALA A 284 12.49 29.76 37.98
N LEU A 285 11.66 29.48 36.97
CA LEU A 285 11.21 28.12 36.69
C LEU A 285 12.34 27.23 36.14
N GLY A 286 13.18 27.75 35.25
CA GLY A 286 14.37 27.06 34.76
C GLY A 286 15.35 26.70 35.89
N ASP A 287 15.65 27.68 36.75
CA ASP A 287 16.57 27.51 37.88
C ASP A 287 16.10 26.41 38.86
N ARG A 288 14.79 26.33 39.15
CA ARG A 288 14.21 25.27 40.02
C ARG A 288 14.39 23.86 39.47
N PHE A 289 14.35 23.70 38.15
CA PHE A 289 14.50 22.41 37.48
C PHE A 289 15.93 22.19 36.97
N LYS A 290 16.89 23.07 37.30
CA LYS A 290 18.27 23.04 36.77
C LYS A 290 18.32 23.04 35.24
N ARG A 291 17.41 23.80 34.60
CA ARG A 291 17.26 23.97 33.15
C ARG A 291 17.51 25.42 32.73
N SER A 292 17.63 25.63 31.42
CA SER A 292 17.81 26.97 30.86
C SER A 292 16.55 27.84 30.98
N GLU A 293 16.73 29.16 31.00
CA GLU A 293 15.61 30.12 30.95
C GLU A 293 14.70 29.90 29.74
N ARG A 294 15.29 29.57 28.57
CA ARG A 294 14.53 29.29 27.35
C ARG A 294 13.60 28.08 27.53
N TRP A 295 14.07 27.04 28.21
CA TRP A 295 13.26 25.88 28.54
C TRP A 295 12.10 26.27 29.47
N GLY A 296 12.35 27.06 30.51
CA GLY A 296 11.31 27.55 31.41
C GLY A 296 10.25 28.41 30.72
N ARG A 297 10.66 29.34 29.82
CA ARG A 297 9.73 30.13 29.01
C ARG A 297 8.82 29.27 28.12
N ASN A 298 9.34 28.18 27.55
CA ASN A 298 8.55 27.26 26.75
C ASN A 298 7.49 26.52 27.59
N ARG A 299 7.84 26.06 28.79
CA ARG A 299 6.90 25.41 29.72
C ARG A 299 5.77 26.36 30.15
N ILE A 300 6.08 27.62 30.41
CA ILE A 300 5.09 28.66 30.72
C ILE A 300 4.14 28.87 29.54
N LYS A 301 4.66 28.91 28.31
CA LYS A 301 3.84 29.07 27.10
C LYS A 301 2.85 27.90 26.93
N GLU A 302 3.32 26.68 27.15
CA GLU A 302 2.48 25.48 27.11
C GLU A 302 1.39 25.48 28.19
N ALA A 303 1.75 25.80 29.43
CA ALA A 303 0.79 25.86 30.55
C ALA A 303 -0.28 26.96 30.36
N ARG A 304 0.07 28.08 29.72
CA ARG A 304 -0.90 29.11 29.33
C ARG A 304 -1.84 28.62 28.23
N GLY A 305 -1.33 27.88 27.25
CA GLY A 305 -2.15 27.27 26.21
C GLY A 305 -3.16 26.26 26.78
N GLU A 306 -2.74 25.45 27.75
CA GLU A 306 -3.63 24.53 28.48
C GLU A 306 -4.75 25.28 29.22
N LEU A 307 -4.43 26.34 29.96
CA LEU A 307 -5.44 27.17 30.65
C LEU A 307 -6.42 27.85 29.69
N GLN A 308 -5.95 28.32 28.54
CA GLN A 308 -6.82 28.94 27.54
C GLN A 308 -7.78 27.92 26.92
N ALA A 309 -7.29 26.71 26.62
CA ALA A 309 -8.13 25.63 26.13
C ALA A 309 -9.19 25.19 27.17
N GLU A 310 -8.82 25.17 28.46
CA GLU A 310 -9.77 24.91 29.55
C GLU A 310 -10.85 25.99 29.67
N GLN A 311 -10.50 27.27 29.48
CA GLN A 311 -11.45 28.39 29.48
C GLN A 311 -12.38 28.35 28.27
N GLU A 312 -11.86 28.02 27.08
CA GLU A 312 -12.66 27.86 25.86
C GLU A 312 -13.61 26.65 25.96
N ALA A 313 -13.17 25.56 26.60
CA ALA A 313 -14.02 24.39 26.88
C ALA A 313 -15.08 24.65 27.96
N GLY A 314 -14.77 25.49 28.97
CA GLY A 314 -15.71 25.87 30.03
C GLY A 314 -16.70 26.97 29.65
N GLY A 315 -16.36 27.81 28.66
CA GLY A 315 -17.21 28.92 28.19
C GLY A 315 -18.45 28.49 27.37
N GLY A 316 -18.48 27.24 26.88
CA GLY A 316 -19.59 26.72 26.06
C GLY A 316 -20.87 26.38 26.82
N VAL A 317 -20.88 26.42 28.17
CA VAL A 317 -22.04 26.02 28.98
C VAL A 317 -22.75 27.21 29.66
N ALA A 318 -22.13 28.40 29.69
CA ALA A 318 -22.70 29.58 30.37
C ALA A 318 -23.43 30.58 29.45
N GLY A 319 -23.49 30.32 28.13
CA GLY A 319 -24.05 31.27 27.15
C GLY A 319 -25.52 31.07 26.74
N GLU A 320 -26.18 29.97 27.14
CA GLU A 320 -27.43 29.53 26.49
C GLU A 320 -28.66 29.50 27.41
N THR A 321 -28.72 30.30 28.49
CA THR A 321 -29.88 30.25 29.41
C THR A 321 -30.56 31.57 29.76
N ASP A 322 -30.20 32.72 29.17
CA ASP A 322 -30.80 34.01 29.60
C ASP A 322 -31.48 34.84 28.48
N GLN A 323 -31.90 34.22 27.37
CA GLN A 323 -32.66 34.92 26.31
C GLN A 323 -34.04 34.32 25.99
N GLN A 324 -34.57 33.46 26.86
CA GLN A 324 -35.85 32.78 26.63
C GLN A 324 -36.90 33.13 27.68
N GLU A 325 -36.96 34.39 28.14
CA GLU A 325 -38.03 34.84 29.03
C GLU A 325 -38.45 36.29 28.76
N ALA A 326 -38.70 36.67 27.50
CA ALA A 326 -39.40 37.93 27.18
C ALA A 326 -39.96 37.99 25.73
N ARG A 327 -40.77 37.01 25.32
CA ARG A 327 -41.72 37.22 24.19
C ARG A 327 -43.05 36.52 24.49
N VAL A 328 -43.89 37.21 25.24
CA VAL A 328 -45.34 36.97 25.26
C VAL A 328 -45.90 37.57 23.96
N PRO A 329 -46.55 36.79 23.07
CA PRO A 329 -47.30 37.37 21.97
C PRO A 329 -48.71 37.74 22.44
N VAL A 330 -48.99 39.04 22.36
CA VAL A 330 -50.35 39.60 22.35
C VAL A 330 -51.02 39.21 21.03
N GLY A 331 -52.17 38.54 21.10
CA GLY A 331 -53.08 38.33 19.99
C GLY A 331 -54.50 38.72 20.40
N ALA A 332 -55.03 39.77 19.78
CA ALA A 332 -56.47 40.10 19.70
C ALA A 332 -57.24 38.93 19.05
N GLY A 333 -58.54 38.64 19.22
CA GLY A 333 -59.72 39.32 19.76
C GLY A 333 -60.94 38.79 18.96
N VAL A 334 -62.15 38.79 19.55
CA VAL A 334 -63.49 38.52 18.93
C VAL A 334 -63.75 37.04 18.56
N GLU A 335 -64.81 36.32 18.92
CA GLU A 335 -66.21 36.57 19.38
C GLU A 335 -66.54 35.89 20.73
#